data_AF-A0A934EMX5-F1
#
_entry.id   AF-A0A934EMX5-F1
#
_cell.length_a   1.000
_cell.length_b   1.000
_cell.length_c   1.000
_cell.angle_alpha   90.00
_cell.angle_beta   90.00
_cell.angle_gamma   90.00
#
_symmetry.space_group_name_H-M   'P 1'
#
loop_
_entity.id
_entity.type
_entity.pdbx_description
1 polymer ?
#
loop_
_entity_poly.entity_id
_entity_poly.type
_entity_poly.pdbx_seq_one_letter_code
_entity_poly.pdbx_strand_id
1 'polypeptide(L)'
;MTVRKRIASLVGLIGVLAAGNSGVWAIEVNLSPDEAHKALEIGRIPMEKANSPEDVKKVLQQASLATRVGADPEKDPCGASAVLRTKRYRLEAFGRQEAAESKKRKTDVRMPEEFVQKVMDMPNMEMEVQLCGDDEYFAEGALIELQQGSKRIKPIDIGKAERGRKNETNGPVFRSR
;
A
#
# COMPACT_ATOMS: atom_id res chain seq x y z
N MET A 1 -38.16 -59.23 21.41
CA MET A 1 -38.56 -58.52 20.18
C MET A 1 -39.19 -57.21 20.68
N THR A 2 -38.73 -55.99 20.42
CA THR A 2 -38.01 -55.47 19.24
C THR A 2 -37.24 -54.20 19.65
N VAL A 3 -35.92 -54.31 19.48
CA VAL A 3 -34.86 -53.31 19.19
C VAL A 3 -35.13 -51.81 19.40
N ARG A 4 -34.28 -51.25 20.28
CA ARG A 4 -34.07 -49.83 20.63
C ARG A 4 -33.77 -48.92 19.43
N LYS A 5 -34.21 -47.67 19.59
CA LYS A 5 -34.03 -46.53 18.69
C LYS A 5 -32.58 -46.30 18.26
N ARG A 6 -32.50 -46.11 16.95
CA ARG A 6 -31.51 -45.52 16.07
C ARG A 6 -30.70 -44.30 16.59
N ILE A 7 -29.40 -44.37 16.28
CA ILE A 7 -28.60 -43.40 15.51
C ILE A 7 -27.75 -42.34 16.25
N ALA A 8 -26.44 -42.53 15.99
CA ALA A 8 -25.35 -41.59 15.77
C ALA A 8 -24.76 -40.79 16.94
N SER A 9 -23.58 -41.28 17.32
CA SER A 9 -22.46 -40.57 17.90
C SER A 9 -22.15 -39.28 17.12
N LEU A 10 -22.26 -38.12 17.77
CA LEU A 10 -21.73 -36.85 17.27
C LEU A 10 -20.27 -36.74 17.77
N VAL A 11 -19.33 -37.25 16.95
CA VAL A 11 -17.90 -37.03 17.15
C VAL A 11 -17.45 -35.87 16.28
N GLY A 12 -16.90 -34.88 16.97
CA GLY A 12 -16.05 -33.76 16.57
C GLY A 12 -15.76 -33.49 15.09
N LEU A 13 -16.00 -32.24 14.69
CA LEU A 13 -15.09 -31.50 13.83
C LEU A 13 -14.99 -30.07 14.39
N ILE A 14 -13.99 -29.83 15.24
CA ILE A 14 -12.78 -29.05 14.91
C ILE A 14 -13.18 -27.64 14.46
N GLY A 15 -13.16 -26.74 15.44
CA GLY A 15 -13.22 -25.32 15.21
C GLY A 15 -12.09 -24.90 14.27
N VAL A 16 -12.45 -24.29 13.15
CA VAL A 16 -11.53 -23.51 12.35
C VAL A 16 -11.19 -22.27 13.17
N LEU A 17 -10.23 -22.43 14.08
CA LEU A 17 -9.32 -21.36 14.43
C LEU A 17 -8.66 -20.96 13.11
N ALA A 18 -9.24 -19.98 12.43
CA ALA A 18 -8.52 -19.16 11.49
C ALA A 18 -7.44 -18.43 12.31
N ALA A 19 -6.37 -19.16 12.58
CA ALA A 19 -5.11 -18.61 12.99
C ALA A 19 -4.82 -17.47 12.02
N GLY A 20 -4.61 -16.29 12.60
CA GLY A 20 -4.33 -15.08 11.88
C GLY A 20 -3.20 -15.33 10.89
N ASN A 21 -3.54 -15.43 9.62
CA ASN A 21 -2.59 -15.29 8.55
C ASN A 21 -2.49 -13.81 8.21
N SER A 22 -2.16 -12.98 9.21
CA SER A 22 -1.51 -11.70 8.97
C SER A 22 -0.06 -12.02 8.60
N GLY A 23 0.12 -12.68 7.45
CA GLY A 23 1.40 -12.67 6.79
C GLY A 23 1.77 -11.21 6.61
N VAL A 24 2.85 -10.79 7.25
CA VAL A 24 3.45 -9.49 6.97
C VAL A 24 4.14 -9.63 5.62
N TRP A 25 3.36 -9.59 4.54
CA TRP A 25 3.84 -9.59 3.14
C TRP A 25 4.43 -8.23 2.74
N ALA A 26 4.67 -7.33 3.69
CA ALA A 26 4.79 -5.91 3.40
C ALA A 26 6.16 -5.52 2.83
N ILE A 27 7.25 -6.23 3.17
CA ILE A 27 8.62 -5.82 2.84
C ILE A 27 9.38 -7.00 2.22
N GLU A 28 9.21 -7.15 0.92
CA GLU A 28 9.95 -8.11 0.10
C GLU A 28 11.22 -7.44 -0.45
N VAL A 29 12.36 -7.77 0.14
CA VAL A 29 13.66 -7.14 -0.17
C VAL A 29 14.22 -7.67 -1.49
N ASN A 30 14.03 -8.96 -1.74
CA ASN A 30 14.45 -9.66 -2.96
C ASN A 30 13.21 -10.12 -3.70
N LEU A 31 12.96 -9.53 -4.87
CA LEU A 31 11.85 -9.88 -5.75
C LEU A 31 12.43 -10.62 -6.95
N SER A 32 11.89 -11.79 -7.31
CA SER A 32 12.26 -12.45 -8.56
C SER A 32 11.66 -11.72 -9.78
N PRO A 33 12.21 -11.90 -10.99
CA PRO A 33 11.63 -11.33 -12.21
C PRO A 33 10.16 -11.74 -12.42
N ASP A 34 9.83 -13.01 -12.18
CA ASP A 34 8.46 -13.51 -12.31
C ASP A 34 7.50 -12.83 -11.33
N GLU A 35 7.93 -12.61 -10.09
CA GLU A 35 7.17 -11.86 -9.08
C GLU A 35 7.04 -10.37 -9.44
N ALA A 36 8.05 -9.79 -10.09
CA ALA A 36 8.01 -8.42 -10.57
C ALA A 36 6.94 -8.23 -11.66
N HIS A 37 6.90 -9.12 -12.66
CA HIS A 37 5.86 -9.14 -13.68
C HIS A 37 4.48 -9.39 -13.08
N LYS A 38 4.38 -10.29 -12.10
CA LYS A 38 3.14 -10.54 -11.39
C LYS A 38 2.66 -9.30 -10.62
N ALA A 39 3.56 -8.54 -10.01
CA ALA A 39 3.23 -7.29 -9.32
C ALA A 39 2.71 -6.23 -10.30
N LEU A 40 3.31 -6.10 -11.48
CA LEU A 40 2.80 -5.24 -12.55
C LEU A 40 1.37 -5.64 -12.93
N GLU A 41 1.12 -6.92 -13.21
CA GLU A 41 -0.21 -7.40 -13.61
C GLU A 41 -1.25 -7.21 -12.49
N ILE A 42 -0.88 -7.45 -11.23
CA ILE A 42 -1.73 -7.18 -10.06
C ILE A 42 -2.12 -5.70 -10.01
N GLY A 43 -1.20 -4.79 -10.29
CA GLY A 43 -1.47 -3.36 -10.40
C GLY A 43 -2.42 -3.02 -11.55
N ARG A 44 -2.25 -3.69 -12.68
CA ARG A 44 -2.98 -3.45 -13.94
C ARG A 44 -4.46 -3.82 -13.83
N ILE A 45 -4.77 -5.04 -13.36
CA ILE A 45 -6.12 -5.62 -13.30
C ILE A 45 -7.21 -4.71 -12.72
N PRO A 46 -7.07 -4.14 -11.50
CA PRO A 46 -8.13 -3.31 -10.92
C PRO A 46 -8.33 -2.02 -11.71
N MET A 47 -7.24 -1.44 -12.25
CA MET A 47 -7.32 -0.24 -13.06
C MET A 47 -7.96 -0.52 -14.43
N GLU A 48 -7.74 -1.69 -15.03
CA GLU A 48 -8.42 -2.11 -16.24
C GLU A 48 -9.93 -2.30 -16.07
N LYS A 49 -10.37 -2.68 -14.87
CA LYS A 49 -11.81 -2.85 -14.54
C LYS A 49 -12.51 -1.55 -14.19
N ALA A 50 -11.78 -0.49 -13.83
CA ALA A 50 -12.35 0.81 -13.45
C ALA A 50 -12.92 1.57 -14.67
N ASN A 51 -14.24 1.75 -14.75
CA ASN A 51 -14.90 2.37 -15.90
C ASN A 51 -15.38 3.79 -15.65
N SER A 52 -15.25 4.28 -14.41
CA SER A 52 -15.66 5.62 -13.99
C SER A 52 -14.54 6.31 -13.20
N PRO A 53 -14.52 7.65 -13.13
CA PRO A 53 -13.62 8.40 -12.25
C PRO A 53 -13.71 7.94 -10.78
N GLU A 54 -14.91 7.57 -10.33
CA GLU A 54 -15.16 7.07 -8.98
C GLU A 54 -14.48 5.71 -8.74
N ASP A 55 -14.52 4.81 -9.72
CA ASP A 55 -13.83 3.51 -9.63
C ASP A 55 -12.31 3.70 -9.61
N VAL A 56 -11.78 4.61 -10.43
CA VAL A 56 -10.36 4.94 -10.43
C VAL A 56 -9.95 5.48 -9.05
N LYS A 57 -10.75 6.38 -8.47
CA LYS A 57 -10.51 6.91 -7.12
C LYS A 57 -10.46 5.79 -6.08
N LYS A 58 -11.41 4.85 -6.12
CA LYS A 58 -11.43 3.68 -5.21
C LYS A 58 -10.19 2.80 -5.36
N VAL A 59 -9.76 2.51 -6.59
CA VAL A 59 -8.54 1.73 -6.85
C VAL A 59 -7.32 2.40 -6.24
N LEU A 60 -7.17 3.72 -6.42
CA LEU A 60 -6.05 4.48 -5.87
C LEU A 60 -6.11 4.56 -4.34
N GLN A 61 -7.29 4.75 -3.76
CA GLN A 61 -7.51 4.74 -2.31
C GLN A 61 -7.13 3.39 -1.71
N GLN A 62 -7.63 2.29 -2.27
CA GLN A 62 -7.32 0.95 -1.79
C GLN A 62 -5.83 0.63 -1.89
N ALA A 63 -5.17 1.02 -3.00
CA ALA A 63 -3.73 0.83 -3.16
C ALA A 63 -2.91 1.62 -2.13
N SER A 64 -3.34 2.83 -1.79
CA SER A 64 -2.71 3.65 -0.74
C SER A 64 -2.88 3.03 0.65
N LEU A 65 -4.02 2.41 0.95
CA LEU A 65 -4.27 1.79 2.25
C LEU A 65 -3.44 0.52 2.47
N ALA A 66 -3.16 -0.24 1.41
CA ALA A 66 -2.48 -1.54 1.51
C ALA A 66 -1.04 -1.46 2.09
N THR A 67 -0.33 -0.36 1.86
CA THR A 67 1.06 -0.16 2.33
C THR A 67 1.18 0.96 3.36
N ARG A 68 0.05 1.43 3.87
CA ARG A 68 0.01 2.49 4.88
C ARG A 68 0.19 1.91 6.28
N VAL A 69 0.93 2.66 7.09
CA VAL A 69 1.10 2.42 8.53
C VAL A 69 0.58 3.65 9.27
N GLY A 70 -0.15 3.43 10.36
CA GLY A 70 -0.74 4.51 11.16
C GLY A 70 -2.17 4.85 10.76
N ALA A 71 -2.52 6.12 10.87
CA ALA A 71 -3.90 6.59 10.70
C ALA A 71 -4.42 6.47 9.26
N ASP A 72 -5.74 6.26 9.14
CA ASP A 72 -6.47 6.33 7.88
C ASP A 72 -6.94 7.78 7.64
N PRO A 73 -6.45 8.47 6.60
CA PRO A 73 -6.81 9.86 6.29
C PRO A 73 -8.30 10.13 6.14
N GLU A 74 -9.10 9.11 5.79
CA GLU A 74 -10.53 9.27 5.60
C GLU A 74 -11.28 9.31 6.94
N LYS A 75 -10.70 8.70 7.97
CA LYS A 75 -11.27 8.62 9.32
C LYS A 75 -10.62 9.62 10.27
N ASP A 76 -9.31 9.81 10.12
CA ASP A 76 -8.50 10.75 10.88
C ASP A 76 -7.70 11.62 9.90
N PRO A 77 -8.26 12.77 9.48
CA PRO A 77 -7.61 13.65 8.53
C PRO A 77 -6.29 14.26 9.00
N CYS A 78 -5.95 14.27 10.30
CA CYS A 78 -4.66 14.76 10.78
C CYS A 78 -3.83 13.67 11.46
N GLY A 79 -4.25 12.41 11.34
CA GLY A 79 -3.55 11.31 11.98
C GLY A 79 -2.19 11.05 11.36
N ALA A 80 -1.20 10.79 12.20
CA ALA A 80 0.15 10.42 11.76
C ALA A 80 0.09 9.12 10.96
N SER A 81 0.60 9.15 9.73
CA SER A 81 0.68 7.98 8.88
C SER A 81 1.92 8.01 8.00
N ALA A 82 2.34 6.83 7.55
CA ALA A 82 3.42 6.67 6.60
C ALA A 82 3.01 5.67 5.52
N VAL A 83 3.56 5.82 4.32
CA VAL A 83 3.38 4.88 3.22
C VAL A 83 4.72 4.21 2.92
N LEU A 84 4.75 2.89 3.01
CA LEU A 84 5.91 2.09 2.66
C LEU A 84 5.96 1.93 1.13
N ARG A 85 7.00 2.49 0.51
CA ARG A 85 7.25 2.41 -0.93
C ARG A 85 8.24 1.28 -1.20
N THR A 86 7.72 0.06 -1.16
CA THR A 86 8.48 -1.16 -1.49
C THR A 86 8.64 -1.33 -3.00
N LYS A 87 9.51 -2.25 -3.42
CA LYS A 87 9.65 -2.63 -4.84
C LYS A 87 8.30 -3.03 -5.44
N ARG A 88 7.57 -3.90 -4.73
CA ARG A 88 6.22 -4.33 -5.10
C ARG A 88 5.24 -3.18 -5.21
N TYR A 89 5.22 -2.26 -4.24
CA TYR A 89 4.34 -1.08 -4.30
C TYR A 89 4.58 -0.25 -5.57
N ARG A 90 5.86 -0.03 -5.94
CA ARG A 90 6.24 0.71 -7.15
C ARG A 90 5.81 -0.01 -8.42
N LEU A 91 6.06 -1.32 -8.50
CA LEU A 91 5.66 -2.13 -9.66
C LEU A 91 4.13 -2.17 -9.83
N GLU A 92 3.37 -2.34 -8.75
CA GLU A 92 1.90 -2.27 -8.82
C GLU A 92 1.42 -0.86 -9.23
N ALA A 93 2.10 0.19 -8.78
CA ALA A 93 1.81 1.56 -9.22
C ALA A 93 2.07 1.76 -10.72
N PHE A 94 3.15 1.18 -11.23
CA PHE A 94 3.45 1.17 -12.66
C PHE A 94 2.43 0.37 -13.47
N GLY A 95 2.01 -0.81 -13.00
CA GLY A 95 0.93 -1.57 -13.64
C GLY A 95 -0.39 -0.78 -13.71
N ARG A 96 -0.72 0.00 -12.67
CA ARG A 96 -1.86 0.92 -12.70
C ARG A 96 -1.69 2.02 -13.76
N GLN A 97 -0.48 2.58 -13.89
CA GLN A 97 -0.19 3.59 -14.91
C GLN A 97 -0.27 3.03 -16.33
N GLU A 98 0.26 1.83 -16.56
CA GLU A 98 0.13 1.11 -17.84
C GLU A 98 -1.33 0.96 -18.24
N ALA A 99 -2.18 0.46 -17.34
CA ALA A 99 -3.61 0.30 -17.60
C ALA A 99 -4.30 1.65 -17.91
N ALA A 100 -3.98 2.70 -17.15
CA ALA A 100 -4.57 4.02 -17.34
C ALA A 100 -4.16 4.63 -18.70
N GLU A 101 -2.89 4.57 -19.07
CA GLU A 101 -2.40 5.04 -20.36
C GLU A 101 -2.92 4.18 -21.51
N SER A 102 -3.00 2.85 -21.34
CA SER A 102 -3.55 1.95 -22.35
C SER A 102 -5.00 2.28 -22.67
N LYS A 103 -5.81 2.54 -21.63
CA LYS A 103 -7.20 3.01 -21.78
C LYS A 103 -7.29 4.35 -22.51
N LYS A 104 -6.46 5.30 -22.11
CA LYS A 104 -6.43 6.65 -22.71
C LYS A 104 -6.06 6.60 -24.19
N ARG A 105 -5.10 5.74 -24.56
CA ARG A 105 -4.59 5.60 -25.93
C ARG A 105 -5.34 4.56 -26.77
N LYS A 106 -6.21 3.73 -26.15
CA LYS A 106 -6.90 2.59 -26.78
C LYS A 106 -5.92 1.61 -27.44
N THR A 107 -4.74 1.44 -26.86
CA THR A 107 -3.67 0.56 -27.33
C THR A 107 -2.97 -0.05 -26.12
N ASP A 108 -2.51 -1.29 -26.19
CA ASP A 108 -1.76 -1.90 -25.08
C ASP A 108 -0.40 -1.19 -24.92
N VAL A 109 -0.23 -0.50 -23.79
CA VAL A 109 1.00 0.18 -23.42
C VAL A 109 1.66 -0.63 -22.32
N ARG A 110 2.89 -1.09 -22.58
CA ARG A 110 3.72 -1.82 -21.63
C ARG A 110 4.94 -1.01 -21.25
N MET A 111 5.32 -1.09 -19.99
CA MET A 111 6.54 -0.49 -19.48
C MET A 111 7.75 -1.24 -20.02
N PRO A 112 8.82 -0.53 -20.42
CA PRO A 112 10.06 -1.18 -20.83
C PRO A 112 10.69 -1.96 -19.68
N GLU A 113 11.29 -3.11 -19.99
CA GLU A 113 11.95 -3.99 -19.01
C GLU A 113 13.04 -3.29 -18.20
N GLU A 114 13.71 -2.31 -18.80
CA GLU A 114 14.73 -1.48 -18.15
C GLU A 114 14.19 -0.76 -16.89
N PHE A 115 12.93 -0.33 -16.90
CA PHE A 115 12.31 0.29 -15.73
C PHE A 115 11.94 -0.73 -14.65
N VAL A 116 11.52 -1.93 -15.04
CA VAL A 116 11.26 -3.04 -14.11
C VAL A 116 12.56 -3.41 -13.40
N GLN A 117 13.62 -3.61 -14.16
CA GLN A 117 14.95 -3.90 -13.64
C GLN A 117 15.46 -2.79 -12.71
N LYS A 118 15.27 -1.51 -13.10
CA LYS A 118 15.65 -0.38 -12.23
C LYS A 118 14.96 -0.41 -10.87
N VAL A 119 13.69 -0.84 -10.79
CA VAL A 119 12.99 -1.00 -9.51
C VAL A 119 13.51 -2.21 -8.73
N MET A 120 13.80 -3.31 -9.42
CA MET A 120 14.37 -4.51 -8.80
C MET A 120 15.76 -4.25 -8.21
N ASP A 121 16.56 -3.40 -8.86
CA ASP A 121 17.92 -3.05 -8.44
C ASP A 121 17.96 -2.00 -7.31
N MET A 122 16.82 -1.46 -6.89
CA MET A 122 16.78 -0.50 -5.78
C MET A 122 17.26 -1.17 -4.48
N PRO A 123 18.33 -0.68 -3.83
CA PRO A 123 18.89 -1.31 -2.64
C PRO A 123 18.06 -1.03 -1.38
N ASN A 124 17.24 0.03 -1.42
CA ASN A 124 16.59 0.59 -0.24
C ASN A 124 15.07 0.70 -0.42
N MET A 125 14.35 0.50 0.68
CA MET A 125 12.93 0.85 0.78
C MET A 125 12.81 2.34 1.12
N GLU A 126 11.83 3.02 0.52
CA GLU A 126 11.47 4.38 0.90
C GLU A 126 10.25 4.35 1.82
N MET A 127 10.17 5.32 2.72
CA MET A 127 8.99 5.58 3.53
C MET A 127 8.62 7.05 3.37
N GLU A 128 7.40 7.31 2.91
CA GLU A 128 6.84 8.66 2.84
C GLU A 128 6.03 8.90 4.11
N VAL A 129 6.42 9.86 4.93
CA VAL A 129 5.71 10.19 6.18
C VAL A 129 4.79 11.37 5.92
N GLN A 130 3.50 11.20 6.18
CA GLN A 130 2.52 12.27 5.98
C GLN A 130 2.34 13.06 7.26
N LEU A 131 2.63 14.36 7.18
CA LEU A 131 2.49 15.31 8.29
C LEU A 131 1.32 16.26 8.00
N CYS A 132 0.69 16.77 9.05
CA CYS A 132 -0.37 17.77 8.97
C CYS A 132 -0.09 18.93 9.93
N GLY A 133 -0.55 20.13 9.57
CA GLY A 133 -0.37 21.32 10.40
C GLY A 133 -1.24 22.49 9.96
N ASP A 134 -1.05 23.60 10.67
CA ASP A 134 -1.93 24.78 10.59
C ASP A 134 -1.48 25.82 9.54
N ASP A 135 -0.22 25.76 9.12
CA ASP A 135 0.34 26.62 8.08
C ASP A 135 1.16 25.80 7.05
N GLU A 136 1.70 26.48 6.05
CA GLU A 136 2.47 25.87 4.97
C GLU A 136 3.94 25.55 5.32
N TYR A 137 4.48 26.09 6.41
CA TYR A 137 5.85 25.91 6.89
C TYR A 137 5.95 24.95 8.09
N PHE A 138 4.82 24.42 8.57
CA PHE A 138 4.75 23.61 9.79
C PHE A 138 5.72 22.41 9.85
N ALA A 139 6.10 21.86 8.69
CA ALA A 139 7.00 20.72 8.57
C ALA A 139 8.47 21.12 8.35
N GLU A 140 8.77 22.42 8.24
CA GLU A 140 10.13 22.92 8.06
C GLU A 140 10.98 22.56 9.28
N GLY A 141 12.08 21.83 9.04
CA GLY A 141 12.96 21.35 10.12
C GLY A 141 12.42 20.13 10.89
N ALA A 142 11.32 19.52 10.46
CA ALA A 142 10.81 18.29 11.08
C ALA A 142 11.86 17.17 11.01
N LEU A 143 12.01 16.45 12.13
CA LEU A 143 12.90 15.29 12.24
C LEU A 143 12.07 14.04 12.46
N ILE A 144 12.40 12.97 11.73
CA ILE A 144 11.75 11.67 11.85
C ILE A 144 12.72 10.71 12.53
N GLU A 145 12.30 10.17 13.68
CA GLU A 145 13.01 9.10 14.36
C GLU A 145 12.30 7.76 14.12
N LEU A 146 13.05 6.75 13.69
CA LEU A 146 12.54 5.40 13.51
C LEU A 146 12.96 4.54 14.71
N GLN A 147 12.00 3.83 15.30
CA GLN A 147 12.26 2.95 16.44
C GLN A 147 11.69 1.55 16.19
N GLN A 148 12.44 0.53 16.59
CA GLN A 148 12.00 -0.86 16.56
C GLN A 148 12.32 -1.50 17.91
N GLY A 149 11.31 -1.62 18.77
CA GLY A 149 11.50 -2.02 20.16
C GLY A 149 12.40 -1.03 20.88
N SER A 150 13.51 -1.50 21.44
CA SER A 150 14.51 -0.66 22.12
C SER A 150 15.58 -0.07 21.20
N LYS A 151 15.55 -0.38 19.89
CA LYS A 151 16.57 0.08 18.94
C LYS A 151 16.08 1.30 18.19
N ARG A 152 16.96 2.29 18.05
CA ARG A 152 16.78 3.39 17.08
C ARG A 152 17.35 2.98 15.74
N ILE A 153 16.53 3.08 14.70
CA ILE A 153 16.92 2.84 13.31
C ILE A 153 17.26 4.20 12.71
N LYS A 154 18.47 4.33 12.17
CA LYS A 154 18.89 5.54 11.47
C LYS A 154 18.57 5.38 9.97
N PRO A 155 17.67 6.19 9.39
CA PRO A 155 17.51 6.21 7.95
C PRO A 155 18.82 6.69 7.29
N ILE A 156 19.15 6.08 6.16
CA ILE A 156 20.37 6.37 5.40
C ILE A 156 20.22 7.61 4.52
N ASP A 157 18.98 7.96 4.17
CA ASP A 157 18.62 9.13 3.38
C ASP A 157 17.31 9.70 3.93
N ILE A 158 17.25 11.03 4.10
CA ILE A 158 16.08 11.76 4.60
C ILE A 158 15.86 12.93 3.64
N GLY A 159 14.77 12.86 2.87
CA GLY A 159 14.30 13.99 2.09
C GLY A 159 13.89 15.15 2.99
N LYS A 160 14.07 16.39 2.52
CA LYS A 160 13.50 17.55 3.19
C LYS A 160 11.97 17.47 3.11
N ALA A 161 11.30 17.79 4.21
CA ALA A 161 9.85 17.92 4.22
C ALA A 161 9.39 18.91 3.14
N GLU A 162 8.36 18.55 2.38
CA GLU A 162 7.77 19.46 1.41
C GLU A 162 7.04 20.62 2.11
N ARG A 163 6.93 21.78 1.44
CA ARG A 163 6.03 22.85 1.90
C ARG A 163 4.61 22.30 1.96
N GLY A 164 3.91 22.60 3.06
CA GLY A 164 2.53 22.21 3.27
C GLY A 164 1.64 22.70 2.14
N ARG A 165 0.87 21.80 1.55
CA ARG A 165 -0.13 22.13 0.53
C ARG A 165 -1.50 22.21 1.17
N LYS A 166 -2.26 23.24 0.80
CA LYS A 166 -3.62 23.42 1.31
C LYS A 166 -4.47 22.22 0.90
N ASN A 167 -5.19 21.65 1.86
CA ASN A 167 -6.13 20.57 1.57
C ASN A 167 -7.42 21.17 1.01
N GLU A 168 -7.91 20.65 -0.12
CA GLU A 168 -9.11 21.19 -0.79
C GLU A 168 -10.43 20.70 -0.16
N THR A 169 -10.37 19.89 0.90
CA THR A 169 -11.52 19.16 1.50
C THR A 169 -11.67 19.45 3.00
N ASN A 170 -12.65 18.83 3.69
CA ASN A 170 -12.90 18.88 5.16
C ASN A 170 -11.78 18.23 6.02
N GLY A 171 -10.51 18.47 5.69
CA GLY A 171 -9.34 17.95 6.40
C GLY A 171 -8.48 19.05 7.06
N PRO A 172 -7.28 18.71 7.55
CA PRO A 172 -6.37 19.70 8.13
C PRO A 172 -6.01 20.77 7.10
N VAL A 173 -5.66 21.96 7.59
CA VAL A 173 -5.45 23.13 6.74
C VAL A 173 -4.32 22.88 5.74
N PHE A 174 -3.22 22.28 6.18
CA PHE A 174 -2.08 21.92 5.34
C PHE A 174 -1.58 20.49 5.56
N ARG A 175 -1.05 19.88 4.49
CA ARG A 175 -0.36 18.58 4.53
C ARG A 175 0.99 18.61 3.82
N SER A 176 1.94 17.91 4.40
CA SER A 176 3.33 17.76 3.92
C SER A 176 3.72 16.27 3.88
N ARG A 177 4.81 15.96 3.17
CA ARG A 177 5.39 14.63 2.96
C ARG A 177 6.89 14.68 3.13
#